data_AF-A0A9E6FEZ9-F1
#
_entry.id   AF-A0A9E6FEZ9-F1
#
_cell.length_a   1.000
_cell.length_b   1.000
_cell.length_c   1.000
_cell.angle_alpha   90.00
_cell.angle_beta   90.00
_cell.angle_gamma   90.00
#
_symmetry.space_group_name_H-M   'P 1'
#
loop_
_entity.id
_entity.type
_entity.pdbx_description
1 polymer ?
#
loop_
_entity_poly.entity_id
_entity_poly.type
_entity_poly.pdbx_seq_one_letter_code
_entity_poly.pdbx_strand_id
1 'polypeptide(L)'
;MKISRELAIKILKYCFEHPKFYFPFLVMCQEYTPEDDDFVEIEADEWENIQEDEMYQTFELWENLQNLESDTTELLAKGFIEKITNEYLENEIRLLCEYYGKLYKENLTESAKILEYGENEFFGGKKEAFEDILELFKKYK
;
A
#
# COMPACT_ATOMS: atom_id res chain seq x y z
N MET A 1 -17.31 -8.33 -2.42
CA MET A 1 -16.88 -7.86 -1.07
C MET A 1 -16.52 -6.38 -1.16
N LYS A 2 -17.18 -5.50 -0.40
CA LYS A 2 -16.86 -4.06 -0.40
C LYS A 2 -15.46 -3.79 0.12
N ILE A 3 -14.72 -2.92 -0.55
CA ILE A 3 -13.38 -2.48 -0.17
C ILE A 3 -13.28 -0.96 -0.25
N SER A 4 -12.31 -0.36 0.45
CA SER A 4 -12.04 1.07 0.32
C SER A 4 -11.30 1.38 -0.99
N ARG A 5 -11.45 2.61 -1.49
CA ARG A 5 -10.64 3.14 -2.62
C ARG A 5 -9.14 2.95 -2.40
N GLU A 6 -8.67 3.24 -1.18
CA GLU A 6 -7.25 3.07 -0.83
C GLU A 6 -6.80 1.62 -0.98
N LEU A 7 -7.63 0.66 -0.54
CA LEU A 7 -7.33 -0.76 -0.69
C LEU A 7 -7.38 -1.20 -2.16
N ALA A 8 -8.34 -0.70 -2.94
CA ALA A 8 -8.43 -0.97 -4.37
C ALA A 8 -7.15 -0.52 -5.11
N ILE A 9 -6.68 0.71 -4.87
CA ILE A 9 -5.45 1.24 -5.44
C ILE A 9 -4.24 0.37 -5.06
N LYS A 10 -4.13 -0.02 -3.78
CA LYS A 10 -3.04 -0.90 -3.30
C LYS A 10 -3.03 -2.26 -4.01
N ILE A 11 -4.20 -2.86 -4.21
CA ILE A 11 -4.34 -4.13 -4.91
C ILE A 11 -3.95 -3.99 -6.39
N LEU A 12 -4.53 -3.02 -7.10
CA LEU A 12 -4.29 -2.80 -8.53
C LEU A 12 -2.80 -2.52 -8.79
N LYS A 13 -2.21 -1.62 -8.00
CA LYS A 13 -0.78 -1.30 -8.08
C LYS A 13 0.11 -2.53 -7.84
N TYR A 14 -0.22 -3.35 -6.84
CA TYR A 14 0.54 -4.58 -6.57
C TYR A 14 0.45 -5.55 -7.75
N CYS A 15 -0.75 -5.77 -8.30
CA CYS A 15 -0.94 -6.63 -9.48
C CYS A 15 -0.16 -6.11 -10.70
N PHE A 16 -0.11 -4.79 -10.90
CA PHE A 16 0.66 -4.14 -11.96
C PHE A 16 2.19 -4.34 -11.80
N GLU A 17 2.72 -4.13 -10.58
CA GLU A 17 4.14 -4.30 -10.27
C GLU A 17 4.59 -5.78 -10.26
N HIS A 18 3.63 -6.71 -10.07
CA HIS A 18 3.87 -8.14 -9.96
C HIS A 18 3.06 -8.97 -10.99
N PRO A 19 3.35 -8.88 -12.30
CA PRO A 19 2.52 -9.52 -13.35
C PRO A 19 2.48 -11.06 -13.32
N LYS A 20 3.33 -11.70 -12.49
CA LYS A 20 3.31 -13.16 -12.27
C LYS A 20 2.48 -13.57 -11.06
N PHE A 21 2.03 -12.62 -10.25
CA PHE A 21 1.17 -12.87 -9.10
C PHE A 21 -0.25 -13.13 -9.60
N TYR A 22 -0.83 -14.25 -9.17
CA TYR A 22 -2.21 -14.55 -9.49
C TYR A 22 -3.12 -14.04 -8.37
N PHE A 23 -3.90 -13.01 -8.69
CA PHE A 23 -4.94 -12.48 -7.80
C PHE A 23 -6.32 -13.02 -8.26
N PRO A 24 -7.02 -13.84 -7.46
CA PRO A 24 -8.22 -14.56 -7.91
C PRO A 24 -9.51 -13.73 -7.86
N PHE A 25 -9.41 -12.40 -7.78
CA PHE A 25 -10.54 -11.48 -7.66
C PHE A 25 -10.47 -10.40 -8.72
N LEU A 26 -11.64 -9.95 -9.18
CA LEU A 26 -11.81 -8.75 -9.98
C LEU A 26 -11.97 -7.55 -9.06
N VAL A 27 -11.34 -6.42 -9.40
CA VAL A 27 -11.59 -5.14 -8.75
C VAL A 27 -12.67 -4.43 -9.56
N MET A 28 -13.83 -4.21 -8.96
CA MET A 28 -14.99 -3.61 -9.62
C MET A 28 -15.24 -2.21 -9.10
N CYS A 29 -15.59 -1.26 -9.97
CA CYS A 29 -15.98 0.11 -9.62
C CYS A 29 -17.30 0.52 -10.27
N GLN A 30 -18.16 1.22 -9.53
CA GLN A 30 -19.47 1.67 -10.04
C GLN A 30 -19.40 3.06 -10.68
N GLU A 31 -18.60 4.00 -10.15
CA GLU A 31 -18.52 5.36 -10.71
C GLU A 31 -17.48 5.48 -11.83
N TYR A 32 -17.35 4.46 -12.69
CA TYR A 32 -16.38 4.50 -13.78
C TYR A 32 -16.74 5.58 -14.82
N THR A 33 -18.04 5.76 -15.08
CA THR A 33 -18.56 6.92 -15.80
C THR A 33 -19.80 7.49 -15.10
N PRO A 34 -20.12 8.78 -15.28
CA PRO A 34 -21.34 9.38 -14.71
C PRO A 34 -22.64 8.81 -15.28
N GLU A 35 -22.54 8.04 -16.37
CA GLU A 35 -23.66 7.52 -17.16
C GLU A 35 -23.91 6.03 -16.89
N ASP A 36 -22.95 5.33 -16.26
CA ASP A 36 -23.04 3.92 -15.92
C ASP A 36 -23.51 3.75 -14.47
N ASP A 37 -24.64 3.07 -14.29
CA ASP A 37 -25.15 2.66 -12.97
C ASP A 37 -24.60 1.28 -12.54
N ASP A 38 -23.85 0.61 -13.40
CA ASP A 38 -23.35 -0.76 -13.23
C ASP A 38 -21.86 -0.81 -12.83
N PHE A 39 -21.45 -1.92 -12.21
CA PHE A 39 -20.04 -2.16 -11.86
C PHE A 39 -19.21 -2.54 -13.09
N VAL A 40 -18.07 -1.86 -13.27
CA VAL A 40 -17.08 -2.11 -14.32
C VAL A 40 -15.80 -2.68 -13.69
N GLU A 41 -15.19 -3.67 -14.35
CA GLU A 41 -13.88 -4.21 -13.95
C GLU A 41 -12.78 -3.18 -14.23
N ILE A 42 -11.91 -2.97 -13.24
CA ILE A 42 -10.76 -2.10 -13.33
C ILE A 42 -9.50 -2.93 -13.53
N GLU A 43 -8.77 -2.65 -14.60
CA GLU A 43 -7.52 -3.31 -14.92
C GLU A 43 -6.37 -2.78 -14.07
N ALA A 44 -5.35 -3.62 -13.87
CA ALA A 44 -4.24 -3.29 -12.97
C ALA A 44 -3.46 -2.03 -13.41
N ASP A 45 -3.36 -1.75 -14.71
CA ASP A 45 -2.66 -0.60 -15.28
C ASP A 45 -3.44 0.73 -15.16
N GLU A 46 -4.71 0.69 -14.77
CA GLU A 46 -5.53 1.88 -14.53
C GLU A 46 -5.33 2.48 -13.13
N TRP A 47 -4.50 1.86 -12.28
CA TRP A 47 -4.33 2.27 -10.87
C TRP A 47 -3.92 3.74 -10.68
N GLU A 48 -3.10 4.30 -11.59
CA GLU A 48 -2.70 5.71 -11.54
C GLU A 48 -3.88 6.64 -11.76
N ASN A 49 -4.75 6.33 -12.73
CA ASN A 49 -5.94 7.12 -13.02
C ASN A 49 -6.92 7.11 -11.82
N ILE A 50 -7.11 5.94 -11.21
CA ILE A 50 -7.95 5.82 -10.01
C ILE A 50 -7.35 6.59 -8.83
N GLN A 51 -6.02 6.65 -8.71
CA GLN A 51 -5.35 7.39 -7.65
C GLN A 51 -5.49 8.91 -7.83
N GLU A 52 -5.40 9.40 -9.07
CA GLU A 52 -5.45 10.83 -9.39
C GLU A 52 -6.87 11.40 -9.41
N ASP A 53 -7.85 10.62 -9.85
CA ASP A 53 -9.24 11.05 -9.94
C ASP A 53 -10.03 10.63 -8.68
N GLU A 54 -10.62 11.62 -8.01
CA GLU A 54 -11.43 11.42 -6.81
C GLU A 54 -12.88 11.03 -7.12
N MET A 55 -13.28 10.93 -8.38
CA MET A 55 -14.65 10.51 -8.75
C MET A 55 -14.92 9.05 -8.40
N TYR A 56 -13.91 8.17 -8.49
CA TYR A 56 -14.04 6.74 -8.19
C TYR A 56 -14.12 6.49 -6.68
N GLN A 57 -15.27 6.07 -6.15
CA GLN A 57 -15.50 5.97 -4.70
C GLN A 57 -15.99 4.59 -4.22
N THR A 58 -16.71 3.86 -5.07
CA THR A 58 -17.35 2.60 -4.73
C THR A 58 -16.60 1.45 -5.36
N PHE A 59 -16.00 0.61 -4.52
CA PHE A 59 -15.19 -0.54 -4.95
C PHE A 59 -15.65 -1.85 -4.31
N GLU A 60 -15.64 -2.91 -5.11
CA GLU A 60 -15.87 -4.27 -4.65
C GLU A 60 -14.87 -5.27 -5.24
N LEU A 61 -14.55 -6.32 -4.48
CA LEU A 61 -13.88 -7.52 -4.98
C LEU A 61 -14.90 -8.58 -5.37
N TRP A 62 -14.89 -8.99 -6.62
CA TRP A 62 -15.75 -10.05 -7.16
C TRP A 62 -14.90 -11.28 -7.47
N GLU A 63 -15.48 -12.47 -7.31
CA GLU A 63 -14.77 -13.72 -7.60
C GLU A 63 -14.49 -13.86 -9.09
N ASN A 64 -13.25 -14.23 -9.45
CA ASN A 64 -12.89 -14.60 -10.81
C ASN A 64 -12.75 -16.14 -10.97
N LEU A 65 -13.09 -16.92 -9.93
CA LEU A 65 -13.02 -18.38 -9.92
C LEU A 65 -14.43 -19.00 -9.82
N GLN A 66 -14.62 -20.15 -10.46
CA GLN A 66 -15.90 -20.87 -10.41
C GLN A 66 -16.05 -21.69 -9.11
N ASN A 67 -17.21 -21.55 -8.45
CA ASN A 67 -17.73 -22.44 -7.41
C ASN A 67 -16.84 -22.61 -6.15
N LEU A 68 -16.37 -21.51 -5.56
CA LEU A 68 -15.91 -21.53 -4.17
C LEU A 68 -17.09 -21.21 -3.24
N GLU A 69 -17.17 -21.89 -2.09
CA GLU A 69 -18.12 -21.48 -1.06
C GLU A 69 -17.76 -20.08 -0.56
N SER A 70 -18.76 -19.24 -0.28
CA SER A 70 -18.58 -17.83 0.08
C SER A 70 -17.56 -17.60 1.19
N ASP A 71 -17.54 -18.48 2.19
CA ASP A 71 -16.65 -18.38 3.34
C ASP A 71 -15.19 -18.68 2.94
N THR A 72 -15.00 -19.60 1.99
CA THR A 72 -13.68 -19.92 1.42
C THR A 72 -13.17 -18.75 0.60
N THR A 73 -14.03 -18.16 -0.21
CA THR A 73 -13.72 -16.94 -0.96
C THR A 73 -13.30 -15.81 -0.03
N GLU A 74 -14.08 -15.56 1.02
CA GLU A 74 -13.79 -14.46 1.94
C GLU A 74 -12.45 -14.68 2.65
N LEU A 75 -12.14 -15.91 3.07
CA LEU A 75 -10.85 -16.25 3.68
C LEU A 75 -9.69 -16.09 2.70
N LEU A 76 -9.85 -16.50 1.44
CA LEU A 76 -8.84 -16.30 0.41
C LEU A 76 -8.62 -14.81 0.15
N ALA A 77 -9.70 -14.02 0.00
CA ALA A 77 -9.62 -12.58 -0.18
C ALA A 77 -8.84 -11.93 0.96
N LYS A 78 -9.17 -12.29 2.20
CA LYS A 78 -8.47 -11.79 3.40
C LYS A 78 -6.99 -12.14 3.38
N GLY A 79 -6.62 -13.38 3.08
CA GLY A 79 -5.21 -13.80 3.03
C GLY A 79 -4.40 -13.08 1.94
N PHE A 80 -5.00 -12.88 0.77
CA PHE A 80 -4.36 -12.11 -0.30
C PHE A 80 -4.24 -10.62 0.04
N ILE A 81 -5.29 -10.01 0.58
CA ILE A 81 -5.27 -8.63 1.06
C ILE A 81 -4.17 -8.46 2.12
N GLU A 82 -4.13 -9.35 3.11
CA GLU A 82 -3.13 -9.32 4.17
C GLU A 82 -1.70 -9.39 3.61
N LYS A 83 -1.45 -10.31 2.66
CA LYS A 83 -0.15 -10.39 1.98
C LYS A 83 0.22 -9.08 1.29
N ILE A 84 -0.69 -8.53 0.49
CA ILE A 84 -0.47 -7.30 -0.27
C ILE A 84 -0.23 -6.12 0.67
N THR A 85 -1.08 -5.93 1.69
CA THR A 85 -0.97 -4.81 2.62
C THR A 85 0.27 -4.92 3.50
N ASN A 86 0.66 -6.13 3.90
CA ASN A 86 1.86 -6.33 4.70
C ASN A 86 3.13 -6.07 3.87
N GLU A 87 3.17 -6.46 2.60
CA GLU A 87 4.30 -6.14 1.72
C GLU A 87 4.36 -4.64 1.41
N TYR A 88 3.21 -4.00 1.18
CA TYR A 88 3.11 -2.57 0.99
C TYR A 88 3.62 -1.80 2.22
N LEU A 89 3.16 -2.16 3.42
CA LEU A 89 3.57 -1.51 4.66
C LEU A 89 5.06 -1.72 4.96
N GLU A 90 5.58 -2.93 4.73
CA GLU A 90 7.03 -3.20 4.86
C GLU A 90 7.86 -2.30 3.95
N ASN A 91 7.41 -2.12 2.71
CA ASN A 91 8.07 -1.26 1.74
C ASN A 91 8.01 0.22 2.16
N GLU A 92 6.87 0.71 2.65
CA GLU A 92 6.74 2.08 3.15
C GLU A 92 7.68 2.36 4.33
N ILE A 93 7.73 1.45 5.32
CA ILE A 93 8.64 1.57 6.47
C ILE A 93 10.10 1.62 5.97
N ARG A 94 10.46 0.75 5.02
CA ARG A 94 11.82 0.74 4.42
C ARG A 94 12.13 2.06 3.72
N LEU A 95 11.22 2.58 2.90
CA LEU A 95 11.40 3.85 2.19
C LEU A 95 11.56 5.03 3.15
N LEU A 96 10.82 5.05 4.26
CA LEU A 96 10.95 6.07 5.30
C LEU A 96 12.32 5.98 6.00
N CYS A 97 12.77 4.78 6.35
CA CYS A 97 14.10 4.54 6.89
C CYS A 97 15.19 5.07 5.95
N GLU A 98 15.13 4.73 4.66
CA GLU A 98 16.06 5.22 3.64
C GLU A 98 16.02 6.74 3.47
N TYR A 99 14.82 7.32 3.46
CA TYR A 99 14.62 8.76 3.32
C TYR A 99 15.27 9.52 4.48
N TYR A 100 14.96 9.17 5.72
CA TYR A 100 15.56 9.81 6.89
C TYR A 100 17.06 9.52 6.99
N GLY A 101 17.51 8.33 6.57
CA GLY A 101 18.92 8.00 6.45
C GLY A 101 19.69 8.89 5.47
N LYS A 102 19.05 9.33 4.37
CA LYS A 102 19.66 10.29 3.42
C LYS A 102 19.71 11.72 3.98
N LEU A 103 18.77 12.08 4.85
CA LEU A 103 18.73 13.40 5.48
C LEU A 103 19.70 13.54 6.65
N TYR A 104 19.93 12.43 7.39
CA TYR A 104 20.88 12.36 8.48
C TYR A 104 22.33 12.49 7.98
N LYS A 105 23.13 13.29 8.67
CA LYS A 105 24.52 13.59 8.35
C LYS A 105 25.40 13.41 9.59
N GLU A 106 26.27 12.40 9.56
CA GLU A 106 27.19 12.10 10.67
C GLU A 106 28.06 13.29 11.07
N ASN A 107 28.48 14.13 10.11
CA ASN A 107 29.32 15.29 10.39
C ASN A 107 28.60 16.43 11.14
N LEU A 108 27.27 16.35 11.32
CA LEU A 108 26.48 17.34 12.05
C LEU A 108 26.15 16.90 13.49
N THR A 109 26.50 15.68 13.91
CA THR A 109 26.28 15.19 15.28
C THR A 109 27.09 15.93 16.34
N GLU A 110 28.16 16.62 15.94
CA GLU A 110 28.96 17.47 16.82
C GLU A 110 28.85 18.96 16.45
N SER A 111 27.83 19.34 15.67
CA SER A 111 27.67 20.72 15.23
C SER A 111 27.43 21.66 16.42
N ALA A 112 28.28 22.67 16.55
CA ALA A 112 28.09 23.74 17.54
C ALA A 112 26.90 24.67 17.20
N LYS A 113 26.35 24.56 15.98
CA LYS A 113 25.17 25.32 15.56
C LYS A 113 23.91 24.54 15.96
N ILE A 114 23.23 25.03 16.99
CA ILE A 114 22.12 24.33 17.64
C ILE A 114 21.00 23.91 16.69
N LEU A 115 20.69 24.71 15.67
CA LEU A 115 19.64 24.41 14.70
C LEU A 115 20.05 23.26 13.76
N GLU A 116 21.28 23.30 13.24
CA GLU A 116 21.81 22.24 12.37
C GLU A 116 21.95 20.92 13.14
N TYR A 117 22.43 20.98 14.39
CA TYR A 117 22.47 19.83 15.29
C TYR A 117 21.07 19.27 15.56
N GLY A 118 20.13 20.12 15.99
CA GLY A 118 18.79 19.68 16.37
C GLY A 118 17.99 19.08 15.21
N GLU A 119 18.11 19.65 14.01
CA GLU A 119 17.49 19.09 12.81
C GLU A 119 18.12 17.74 12.43
N ASN A 120 19.44 17.61 12.54
CA ASN A 120 20.14 16.35 12.28
C ASN A 120 19.75 15.25 13.28
N GLU A 121 19.67 15.57 14.57
CA GLU A 121 19.21 14.65 15.62
C GLU A 121 17.76 14.20 15.38
N PHE A 122 16.90 15.11 14.92
CA PHE A 122 15.53 14.76 14.55
C PHE A 122 15.50 13.72 13.42
N PHE A 123 16.29 13.91 12.36
CA PHE A 123 16.37 12.93 11.27
C PHE A 123 16.98 11.60 11.72
N GLY A 124 18.03 11.64 12.55
CA GLY A 124 18.64 10.44 13.13
C GLY A 124 17.63 9.64 13.96
N GLY A 125 16.93 10.29 14.89
CA GLY A 125 15.92 9.64 15.72
C GLY A 125 14.73 9.10 14.91
N LYS A 126 14.34 9.77 13.80
CA LYS A 126 13.32 9.22 12.88
C LYS A 126 13.81 7.98 12.16
N LYS A 127 15.04 8.00 11.64
CA LYS A 127 15.66 6.83 11.00
C LYS A 127 15.66 5.64 11.96
N GLU A 128 16.21 5.81 13.17
CA GLU A 128 16.28 4.76 14.20
C GLU A 128 14.90 4.20 14.54
N ALA A 129 13.89 5.08 14.72
CA ALA A 129 12.53 4.63 15.01
C ALA A 129 11.93 3.78 13.87
N PHE A 130 12.19 4.10 12.60
CA PHE A 130 11.72 3.28 11.49
C PHE A 130 12.52 1.97 11.34
N GLU A 131 13.80 1.95 11.70
CA GLU A 131 14.60 0.71 11.79
C GLU A 131 14.01 -0.24 12.85
N ASP A 132 13.70 0.27 14.05
CA ASP A 132 13.05 -0.50 15.12
C ASP A 132 11.68 -1.02 14.69
N ILE A 133 10.86 -0.19 14.04
CA ILE A 133 9.55 -0.58 13.51
C ILE A 133 9.71 -1.68 12.46
N LEU A 134 10.70 -1.58 11.57
CA LEU A 134 10.94 -2.59 10.53
C LEU A 134 11.35 -3.94 11.15
N GLU A 135 12.17 -3.93 12.20
CA GLU A 135 12.55 -5.14 12.92
C GLU A 135 11.34 -5.76 13.61
N LEU A 136 10.53 -4.97 14.32
CA LEU A 136 9.31 -5.43 14.97
C LEU A 136 8.31 -5.98 13.95
N PHE A 137 8.14 -5.30 12.82
CA PHE A 137 7.25 -5.73 11.74
C PHE A 137 7.66 -7.10 11.20
N LYS A 138 8.96 -7.30 10.89
CA LYS A 138 9.47 -8.59 10.43
C LYS A 138 9.38 -9.70 11.47
N LYS A 139 9.46 -9.36 12.76
CA LYS A 139 9.40 -10.31 13.87
C LYS A 139 7.98 -10.85 14.12
N TYR A 140 6.97 -10.02 13.91
CA TYR A 140 5.57 -10.34 14.25
C TYR A 140 4.66 -10.52 13.02
N LYS A 141 5.24 -10.54 11.82
CA LYS A 141 4.60 -10.96 10.56
C LYS A 141 4.54 -12.48 10.43
#